data_AF-A0A7I7SLF6-F1
#
_entry.id   AF-A0A7I7SLF6-F1
#
_cell.length_a   1.000
_cell.length_b   1.000
_cell.length_c   1.000
_cell.angle_alpha   90.00
_cell.angle_beta   90.00
_cell.angle_gamma   90.00
#
_symmetry.space_group_name_H-M   'P 1'
#
loop_
_entity.id
_entity.type
_entity.pdbx_description
1 polymer ?
#
loop_
_entity_poly.entity_id
_entity_poly.type
_entity_poly.pdbx_seq_one_letter_code
_entity_poly.pdbx_strand_id
1 'polypeptide(L)'
;MAVKSRRIEFRAEEATMDRIQRAASLVHEQTSEFVRKAAMQRAEDILRQELVTVMEPEQFDVLMASLDAADAVPRLAAAARKPAVFTRQ
;
A
#
# COMPACT_ATOMS: atom_id res chain seq x y z
N MET A 1 -16.50 13.24 -15.63
CA MET A 1 -16.73 12.27 -14.55
C MET A 1 -16.49 10.87 -15.10
N ALA A 2 -15.64 10.05 -14.47
CA ALA A 2 -15.43 8.67 -14.91
C ALA A 2 -16.70 7.83 -14.68
N VAL A 3 -17.13 7.08 -15.68
CA VAL A 3 -18.32 6.23 -15.60
C VAL A 3 -18.01 5.00 -14.75
N LYS A 4 -18.86 4.69 -13.76
CA LYS A 4 -18.77 3.47 -12.93
C LYS A 4 -19.17 2.24 -13.77
N SER A 5 -18.24 1.71 -14.56
CA SER A 5 -18.52 0.65 -15.55
C SER A 5 -18.29 -0.79 -15.06
N ARG A 6 -17.61 -0.97 -13.92
CA ARG A 6 -17.29 -2.30 -13.37
C ARG A 6 -18.13 -2.61 -12.14
N ARG A 7 -18.62 -3.84 -12.05
CA ARG A 7 -19.42 -4.35 -10.92
C ARG A 7 -18.58 -5.26 -10.03
N ILE A 8 -18.78 -5.15 -8.72
CA ILE A 8 -18.24 -6.06 -7.71
C ILE A 8 -19.43 -6.78 -7.09
N GLU A 9 -19.39 -8.10 -7.09
CA GLU A 9 -20.40 -8.96 -6.48
C GLU A 9 -19.72 -9.84 -5.43
N PHE A 10 -20.36 -10.01 -4.28
CA PHE A 10 -19.88 -10.92 -3.24
C PHE A 10 -21.07 -11.58 -2.54
N ARG A 11 -20.83 -12.78 -2.02
CA ARG A 11 -21.78 -13.52 -1.20
C ARG A 11 -21.30 -13.49 0.25
N ALA A 12 -22.22 -13.39 1.17
CA ALA A 12 -21.96 -13.46 2.60
C ALA A 12 -23.11 -14.18 3.29
N GLU A 13 -22.85 -14.68 4.48
CA GLU A 13 -23.88 -15.24 5.35
C GLU A 13 -24.90 -14.16 5.75
N GLU A 14 -26.13 -14.57 6.03
CA GLU A 14 -27.22 -13.67 6.42
C GLU A 14 -26.84 -12.78 7.61
N ALA A 15 -26.27 -13.38 8.66
CA ALA A 15 -25.81 -12.63 9.84
C ALA A 15 -24.73 -11.58 9.51
N THR A 16 -23.90 -11.84 8.50
CA THR A 16 -22.90 -10.87 8.02
C THR A 16 -23.58 -9.72 7.29
N MET A 17 -24.56 -10.02 6.43
CA MET A 17 -25.33 -9.00 5.71
C MET A 17 -26.13 -8.11 6.67
N ASP A 18 -26.77 -8.68 7.70
CA ASP A 18 -27.49 -7.94 8.72
C ASP A 18 -26.59 -6.98 9.49
N ARG A 19 -25.38 -7.43 9.83
CA ARG A 19 -24.39 -6.60 10.51
C ARG A 19 -23.94 -5.43 9.65
N ILE A 20 -23.68 -5.65 8.36
CA ILE A 20 -23.31 -4.59 7.42
C ILE A 20 -24.47 -3.60 7.25
N GLN A 21 -25.69 -4.10 7.07
CA GLN A 21 -26.89 -3.27 6.90
C GLN A 21 -27.10 -2.37 8.12
N ARG A 22 -26.97 -2.93 9.33
CA ARG A 22 -27.08 -2.16 10.58
C ARG A 22 -26.01 -1.08 10.67
N ALA A 23 -24.75 -1.41 10.35
CA ALA A 23 -23.66 -0.44 10.37
C ALA A 23 -23.88 0.70 9.37
N ALA A 24 -24.32 0.38 8.14
CA ALA A 24 -24.66 1.37 7.12
C ALA A 24 -25.81 2.30 7.58
N SER A 25 -26.83 1.74 8.22
CA SER A 25 -27.94 2.52 8.78
C SER A 25 -27.49 3.47 9.89
N LEU A 26 -26.57 3.08 10.76
CA LEU A 26 -26.03 3.94 11.83
C LEU A 26 -25.27 5.16 11.30
N VAL A 27 -24.68 5.05 10.12
CA VAL A 27 -23.98 6.16 9.45
C VAL A 27 -24.84 6.84 8.37
N HIS A 28 -26.12 6.48 8.26
CA HIS A 28 -27.07 7.01 7.29
C HIS A 28 -26.63 6.85 5.82
N GLU A 29 -26.03 5.70 5.50
CA GLU A 29 -25.57 5.38 4.14
C GLU A 29 -26.32 4.20 3.54
N GLN A 30 -26.39 4.16 2.21
CA GLN A 30 -26.80 2.95 1.51
C GLN A 30 -25.74 1.86 1.72
N THR A 31 -26.18 0.62 1.91
CA THR A 31 -25.31 -0.54 2.16
C THR A 31 -24.24 -0.73 1.09
N SER A 32 -24.58 -0.52 -0.18
CA SER A 32 -23.62 -0.58 -1.29
C SER A 32 -22.53 0.48 -1.19
N GLU A 33 -22.87 1.69 -0.76
CA GLU A 33 -21.93 2.79 -0.59
C GLU A 33 -21.04 2.58 0.65
N PHE A 34 -21.62 2.11 1.75
CA PHE A 34 -20.89 1.72 2.95
C PHE A 34 -19.81 0.67 2.64
N VAL A 35 -20.20 -0.40 1.94
CA VAL A 35 -19.25 -1.45 1.52
C VAL A 35 -18.19 -0.92 0.58
N ARG A 36 -18.58 -0.07 -0.40
CA ARG A 36 -17.63 0.55 -1.34
C ARG A 36 -16.58 1.37 -0.59
N LYS A 37 -17.00 2.19 0.37
CA LYS A 37 -16.09 3.02 1.18
C LYS A 37 -15.18 2.16 2.05
N ALA A 38 -15.71 1.14 2.72
CA ALA A 38 -14.92 0.24 3.54
C ALA A 38 -13.86 -0.52 2.72
N ALA A 39 -14.22 -1.00 1.54
CA ALA A 39 -13.29 -1.66 0.63
C ALA A 39 -12.20 -0.70 0.11
N MET A 40 -12.58 0.53 -0.23
CA MET A 40 -11.64 1.56 -0.67
C MET A 40 -10.65 1.94 0.43
N GLN A 41 -11.14 2.18 1.66
CA GLN A 41 -10.29 2.48 2.81
C GLN A 41 -9.29 1.34 3.06
N ARG A 42 -9.75 0.09 3.04
CA ARG A 42 -8.87 -1.05 3.26
C ARG A 42 -7.81 -1.18 2.17
N ALA A 43 -8.18 -0.93 0.91
CA ALA A 43 -7.23 -0.93 -0.20
C ALA A 43 -6.17 0.16 -0.03
N GLU A 44 -6.57 1.39 0.33
CA GLU A 44 -5.65 2.49 0.60
C GLU A 44 -4.71 2.19 1.76
N ASP A 45 -5.21 1.60 2.84
CA ASP A 45 -4.39 1.22 4.00
C ASP A 45 -3.30 0.21 3.62
N ILE A 46 -3.65 -0.81 2.82
CA ILE A 46 -2.69 -1.83 2.37
C ILE A 46 -1.67 -1.23 1.40
N LEU A 47 -2.12 -0.45 0.40
CA LEU A 47 -1.23 0.16 -0.58
C LEU A 47 -0.26 1.15 0.08
N ARG A 48 -0.69 1.85 1.14
CA ARG A 48 0.18 2.72 1.92
C ARG A 48 1.27 1.94 2.64
N GLN A 49 0.97 0.75 3.17
CA GLN A 49 1.95 -0.09 3.86
C GLN A 49 3.06 -0.56 2.92
N GLU A 50 2.76 -0.79 1.64
CA GLU A 50 3.76 -1.19 0.65
C GLU A 50 4.82 -0.10 0.41
N LEU A 51 4.47 1.17 0.61
CA LEU A 51 5.37 2.31 0.41
C LEU A 51 6.15 2.71 1.68
N VAL A 52 5.92 2.03 2.81
CA VAL A 52 6.54 2.38 4.09
C VAL A 52 7.56 1.32 4.47
N THR A 53 8.83 1.72 4.55
CA THR A 53 9.87 0.92 5.20
C THR A 53 9.82 1.17 6.70
N VAL A 54 9.43 0.15 7.47
CA VAL A 54 9.50 0.19 8.94
C VAL A 54 10.86 -0.32 9.40
N MET A 55 11.51 0.41 10.30
CA MET A 55 12.79 0.03 10.92
C MET A 55 12.84 0.53 12.36
N GLU A 56 13.69 -0.07 13.19
CA GLU A 56 13.89 0.37 14.58
C GLU A 56 14.49 1.80 14.61
N PRO A 57 14.19 2.61 15.65
CA PRO A 57 14.66 3.99 15.73
C PRO A 57 16.17 4.13 15.59
N GLU A 58 16.94 3.24 16.21
CA GLU A 58 18.40 3.26 16.14
C GLU A 58 18.90 3.00 14.70
N GLN A 59 18.20 2.15 13.95
CA GLN A 59 18.52 1.89 12.55
C GLN A 59 18.17 3.11 11.67
N PHE A 60 17.09 3.81 11.98
CA PHE A 60 16.72 5.05 11.31
C PHE A 60 17.79 6.14 11.52
N ASP A 61 18.29 6.30 12.74
CA ASP A 61 19.35 7.27 13.05
C ASP A 61 20.64 6.96 12.29
N VAL A 62 21.04 5.68 12.23
CA VAL A 62 22.18 5.23 11.42
C VAL A 62 21.96 5.52 9.93
N LEU A 63 20.76 5.25 9.40
CA LEU A 63 20.42 5.55 8.02
C LEU A 63 20.52 7.05 7.74
N MET A 64 19.94 7.89 8.59
CA MET A 64 19.96 9.35 8.41
C MET A 64 21.39 9.89 8.45
N ALA A 65 22.20 9.45 9.41
CA ALA A 65 23.61 9.84 9.50
C ALA A 65 24.43 9.42 8.25
N SER A 66 24.11 8.26 7.64
CA SER A 66 24.78 7.80 6.42
C SER A 66 24.49 8.65 5.18
N LEU A 67 23.46 9.50 5.23
CA LEU A 67 23.14 10.42 4.12
C LEU A 67 24.07 11.64 4.10
N ASP A 68 24.65 12.02 5.24
CA ASP A 68 25.50 13.20 5.35
C ASP A 68 26.93 12.95 4.85
N ALA A 69 27.39 11.70 4.91
CA ALA A 69 28.74 11.31 4.51
C ALA A 69 28.71 9.99 3.73
N ALA A 70 29.19 10.03 2.48
CA ALA A 70 29.27 8.84 1.65
C ALA A 70 30.39 7.90 2.12
N ASP A 71 30.03 6.63 2.35
CA ASP A 71 31.01 5.59 2.64
C ASP A 71 31.77 5.14 1.39
N ALA A 72 33.04 4.75 1.59
CA ALA A 72 33.81 4.11 0.53
C ALA A 72 33.29 2.67 0.30
N VAL A 73 32.64 2.43 -0.84
CA VAL A 73 32.10 1.11 -1.21
C VAL A 73 32.88 0.49 -2.39
N PRO A 74 34.12 0.00 -2.19
CA PRO A 74 35.03 -0.39 -3.27
C PRO A 74 34.50 -1.56 -4.11
N ARG A 75 33.75 -2.49 -3.50
CA ARG A 75 33.11 -3.60 -4.22
C ARG A 75 32.01 -3.12 -5.15
N LEU A 76 31.21 -2.14 -4.73
CA LEU A 76 30.17 -1.53 -5.55
C LEU A 76 30.78 -0.73 -6.70
N ALA A 77 31.84 0.03 -6.43
CA ALA A 77 32.58 0.76 -7.46
C ALA A 77 33.19 -0.18 -8.53
N ALA A 78 33.76 -1.32 -8.11
CA ALA A 78 34.27 -2.32 -9.05
C ALA A 78 33.14 -2.99 -9.85
N ALA A 79 31.98 -3.23 -9.25
CA ALA A 79 30.81 -3.79 -9.93
C ALA A 79 30.22 -2.82 -10.96
N ALA A 80 30.09 -1.53 -10.63
CA ALA A 80 29.57 -0.50 -11.53
C ALA A 80 30.44 -0.29 -12.80
N ARG A 81 31.72 -0.64 -12.75
CA ARG A 81 32.64 -0.60 -13.91
C ARG A 81 32.49 -1.79 -14.85
N LYS A 82 31.78 -2.85 -14.45
CA LYS A 82 31.57 -4.02 -15.31
C LYS A 82 30.62 -3.64 -16.46
N PRO A 83 30.86 -4.16 -17.68
CA PRO A 83 29.96 -3.90 -18.80
C PRO A 83 28.55 -4.39 -18.47
N ALA A 84 27.54 -3.58 -18.82
CA ALA A 84 26.15 -3.95 -18.63
C ALA A 84 25.84 -5.21 -19.47
N VAL A 85 25.41 -6.28 -18.79
CA VAL A 85 25.02 -7.53 -19.43
C VAL A 85 23.62 -7.42 -20.06
N PHE A 86 22.80 -6.48 -19.56
CA PHE A 86 21.45 -6.24 -20.04
C PHE A 86 21.34 -4.80 -20.58
N THR A 87 20.96 -4.66 -21.83
CA THR A 87 20.59 -3.38 -22.46
C THR A 87 19.08 -3.18 -22.41
N ARG A 88 18.60 -2.05 -21.87
CA ARG A 88 17.20 -1.63 -22.05
C ARG A 88 17.01 -1.31 -23.54
N GLN A 89 16.07 -2.00 -24.20
CA GLN A 89 15.55 -1.63 -25.52
C GLN A 89 14.59 -0.44 -25.39
#